data_AF-A0A965QJP4-F1
#
_entry.id   AF-A0A965QJP4-F1
#
_cell.length_a   1.000
_cell.length_b   1.000
_cell.length_c   1.000
_cell.angle_alpha   90.00
_cell.angle_beta   90.00
_cell.angle_gamma   90.00
#
_symmetry.space_group_name_H-M   'P 1'
#
loop_
_entity.id
_entity.type
_entity.pdbx_description
1 polymer ?
#
loop_
_entity_poly.entity_id
_entity_poly.type
_entity_poly.pdbx_seq_one_letter_code
_entity_poly.pdbx_strand_id
1 'polypeptide(L)'
;KASFKNAEYSNDGFLLPFADVSTLLRSQFKMTSGTAFLLSAKPYFEVRHSQSYLKSGLRRPATEFLPELGETFASVNISNRFALTVGQENFQWGGSEFASPSNWIYRATELAETISRSPQAKVKTRQTARLNFSLGQSFTLVSIVEYEAQKRNLPSVYEGKRFMLKPEYSWNSGSDFVGLVVGGSEKQRFPFLGEYFSLGLGDSLSVYMDAGHTKGTDILVPEELVVQASGVKISTSVFEQSRLGSSNIYHELVVGMKYSFDMGSELKMEAYSNSGGYSQAELRLVEQMYDRESPLFPLFFAPGVESRAQKGVFLSARRSNFGNKKNWTVLARYWKPILDSSGGGFAYLENGFNDNLVLYLAAGGFHGPLVSESSLPQRFVISMGQKYVW
;
A
#
# COMPACT_ATOMS: atom_id res chain seq x y z
N LYS A 1 -12.14 -14.96 -23.12
CA LYS A 1 -11.51 -15.91 -22.16
C LYS A 1 -10.03 -15.54 -22.04
N ALA A 2 -9.67 -14.72 -21.05
CA ALA A 2 -8.27 -14.55 -20.69
C ALA A 2 -7.85 -15.80 -19.92
N SER A 3 -6.89 -16.58 -20.42
CA SER A 3 -6.28 -17.60 -19.58
C SER A 3 -5.32 -16.89 -18.64
N PHE A 4 -5.70 -16.83 -17.37
CA PHE A 4 -4.72 -16.58 -16.33
C PHE A 4 -3.75 -17.76 -16.39
N LYS A 5 -2.48 -17.51 -16.72
CA LYS A 5 -1.45 -18.48 -16.37
C LYS A 5 -1.55 -18.60 -14.86
N ASN A 6 -2.03 -19.74 -14.37
CA ASN A 6 -1.96 -20.08 -12.97
C ASN A 6 -0.49 -19.88 -12.57
N ALA A 7 -0.19 -18.78 -11.90
CA ALA A 7 0.98 -18.77 -11.04
C ALA A 7 0.77 -20.00 -10.14
N GLU A 8 1.76 -20.88 -10.09
CA GLU A 8 1.76 -22.09 -9.27
C GLU A 8 1.75 -21.68 -7.78
N TYR A 9 0.65 -21.12 -7.32
CA TYR A 9 0.32 -21.02 -5.91
C TYR A 9 -0.24 -22.38 -5.53
N SER A 10 0.64 -23.35 -5.32
CA SER A 10 0.26 -24.55 -4.56
C SER A 10 -0.24 -24.12 -3.18
N ASN A 11 -0.98 -24.97 -2.48
CA ASN A 11 -1.37 -24.71 -1.07
C ASN A 11 -0.15 -24.44 -0.15
N ASP A 12 1.07 -24.75 -0.61
CA ASP A 12 2.36 -24.46 0.03
C ASP A 12 2.96 -23.09 -0.36
N GLY A 13 2.30 -22.31 -1.23
CA GLY A 13 2.80 -21.06 -1.82
C GLY A 13 2.48 -19.78 -1.05
N PHE A 14 1.60 -19.83 -0.04
CA PHE A 14 1.22 -18.68 0.80
C PHE A 14 2.00 -18.64 2.11
N LEU A 15 3.31 -18.91 2.06
CA LEU A 15 4.14 -18.98 3.26
C LEU A 15 4.95 -17.71 3.42
N LEU A 16 4.61 -16.92 4.44
CA LEU A 16 5.46 -15.84 4.91
C LEU A 16 6.63 -16.42 5.72
N PRO A 17 7.84 -15.85 5.59
CA PRO A 17 8.92 -16.18 6.52
C PRO A 17 8.48 -15.84 7.94
N PHE A 18 8.70 -16.74 8.89
CA PHE A 18 8.42 -16.46 10.31
C PHE A 18 9.60 -15.75 10.97
N ALA A 19 10.79 -15.89 10.38
CA ALA A 19 12.00 -15.20 10.78
C ALA A 19 12.78 -14.77 9.53
N ASP A 20 13.20 -13.51 9.52
CA ASP A 20 14.13 -12.99 8.53
C ASP A 20 15.21 -12.12 9.16
N VAL A 21 16.41 -12.21 8.59
CA VAL A 21 17.53 -11.31 8.87
C VAL A 21 17.87 -10.62 7.56
N SER A 22 17.91 -9.29 7.55
CA SER A 22 18.34 -8.56 6.36
C SER A 22 19.44 -7.55 6.63
N THR A 23 20.34 -7.43 5.65
CA THR A 23 21.31 -6.34 5.57
C THR A 23 20.95 -5.48 4.38
N LEU A 24 20.83 -4.19 4.65
CA LEU A 24 20.37 -3.22 3.68
C LEU A 24 21.41 -2.12 3.46
N LEU A 25 21.87 -1.97 2.23
CA LEU A 25 22.62 -0.80 1.77
C LEU A 25 21.72 0.16 1.00
N ARG A 26 21.65 1.42 1.46
CA ARG A 26 21.02 2.53 0.73
C ARG A 26 22.06 3.58 0.38
N SER A 27 22.39 3.65 -0.90
CA SER A 27 23.27 4.69 -1.42
C SER A 27 22.45 5.81 -2.03
N GLN A 28 22.91 7.05 -1.89
CA GLN A 28 22.30 8.18 -2.58
C GLN A 28 23.31 8.87 -3.50
N PHE A 29 23.04 8.84 -4.80
CA PHE A 29 23.76 9.62 -5.79
C PHE A 29 22.94 10.85 -6.14
N LYS A 30 23.52 12.03 -5.92
CA LYS A 30 22.89 13.30 -6.21
C LYS A 30 23.84 14.17 -7.02
N MET A 31 23.40 14.59 -8.20
CA MET A 31 24.10 15.57 -9.03
C MET A 31 23.19 16.78 -9.21
N THR A 32 23.72 17.97 -8.93
CA THR A 32 22.98 19.24 -9.06
C THR A 32 23.76 20.20 -9.93
N SER A 33 23.06 20.92 -10.80
CA SER A 33 23.62 22.07 -11.52
C SER A 33 22.81 23.31 -11.18
N GLY A 34 23.36 24.14 -10.28
CA GLY A 34 22.66 25.27 -9.70
C GLY A 34 21.33 24.89 -9.03
N THR A 35 20.35 25.79 -9.11
CA THR A 35 18.96 25.53 -8.69
C THR A 35 18.10 24.96 -9.82
N ALA A 36 18.63 24.87 -11.05
CA ALA A 36 17.85 24.54 -12.23
C ALA A 36 17.73 23.03 -12.48
N PHE A 37 18.71 22.23 -12.07
CA PHE A 37 18.75 20.80 -12.41
C PHE A 37 19.15 19.92 -11.23
N LEU A 38 18.46 18.80 -11.09
CA LEU A 38 18.72 17.74 -10.13
C LEU A 38 18.63 16.38 -10.82
N LEU A 39 19.68 15.58 -10.73
CA LEU A 39 19.65 14.14 -10.99
C LEU A 39 19.82 13.42 -9.66
N SER A 40 18.92 12.50 -9.35
CA SER A 40 18.94 11.70 -8.12
C SER A 40 18.76 10.23 -8.46
N ALA A 41 19.64 9.38 -7.94
CA ALA A 41 19.50 7.93 -7.96
C ALA A 41 19.72 7.38 -6.56
N LYS A 42 18.80 6.53 -6.08
CA LYS A 42 18.82 5.94 -4.76
C LYS A 42 18.74 4.41 -4.86
N PRO A 43 19.79 3.76 -5.40
CA PRO A 43 19.81 2.31 -5.49
C PRO A 43 19.81 1.68 -4.10
N TYR A 44 19.24 0.49 -4.06
CA TYR A 44 18.97 -0.29 -2.88
C TYR A 44 19.53 -1.69 -3.11
N PHE A 45 20.28 -2.19 -2.14
CA PHE A 45 20.79 -3.55 -2.16
C PHE A 45 20.42 -4.22 -0.84
N GLU A 46 19.62 -5.28 -0.93
CA GLU A 46 19.27 -6.09 0.22
C GLU A 46 19.79 -7.50 0.07
N VAL A 47 20.44 -7.97 1.13
CA VAL A 47 20.70 -9.38 1.36
C VAL A 47 19.73 -9.83 2.42
N ARG A 48 18.83 -10.74 2.06
CA ARG A 48 17.80 -11.27 2.97
C ARG A 48 18.04 -12.75 3.20
N HIS A 49 18.15 -13.15 4.45
CA HIS A 49 18.14 -14.54 4.88
C HIS A 49 16.81 -14.83 5.54
N SER A 50 16.05 -15.79 5.02
CA SER A 50 14.69 -16.06 5.48
C SER A 50 14.45 -17.54 5.78
N GLN A 51 13.62 -17.79 6.78
CA GLN A 51 13.17 -19.12 7.16
C GLN A 51 11.64 -19.18 7.17
N SER A 52 11.08 -20.19 6.50
CA SER A 52 9.62 -20.37 6.36
C SER A 52 9.21 -21.78 6.83
N TYR A 53 8.04 -21.88 7.45
CA TYR A 53 7.40 -23.16 7.77
C TYR A 53 6.48 -23.59 6.61
N LEU A 54 6.62 -24.81 6.11
CA LEU A 54 5.62 -25.48 5.26
C LEU A 54 4.70 -26.34 6.14
N LYS A 55 3.51 -26.65 5.63
CA LYS A 55 2.63 -27.68 6.22
C LYS A 55 3.32 -29.06 6.23
N SER A 56 4.28 -29.28 5.32
CA SER A 56 5.11 -30.48 5.18
C SER A 56 6.42 -30.47 6.00
N GLY A 57 6.72 -29.39 6.74
CA GLY A 57 7.94 -29.27 7.55
C GLY A 57 8.69 -27.94 7.36
N LEU A 58 9.91 -27.84 7.85
CA LEU A 58 10.73 -26.63 7.64
C LEU A 58 11.20 -26.53 6.18
N ARG A 59 10.97 -25.39 5.53
CA ARG A 59 11.67 -25.07 4.28
C ARG A 59 13.13 -24.80 4.61
N ARG A 60 14.05 -25.26 3.76
CA ARG A 60 15.47 -24.90 3.91
C ARG A 60 15.61 -23.38 3.88
N PRO A 61 16.45 -22.80 4.77
CA PRO A 61 16.73 -21.37 4.74
C PRO A 61 17.15 -20.92 3.35
N ALA A 62 16.65 -19.78 2.92
CA ALA A 62 17.00 -19.17 1.64
C ALA A 62 17.71 -17.84 1.88
N THR A 63 18.82 -17.63 1.17
CA THR A 63 19.49 -16.34 1.10
C THR A 63 19.25 -15.74 -0.28
N GLU A 64 18.64 -14.57 -0.31
CA GLU A 64 18.30 -13.85 -1.53
C GLU A 64 19.07 -12.53 -1.58
N PHE A 65 19.58 -12.20 -2.77
CA PHE A 65 20.13 -10.88 -3.07
C PHE A 65 19.13 -10.14 -3.95
N LEU A 66 18.65 -9.00 -3.47
CA LEU A 66 17.58 -8.21 -4.08
C LEU A 66 18.12 -6.82 -4.45
N PRO A 67 18.74 -6.67 -5.63
CA PRO A 67 19.15 -5.37 -6.13
C PRO A 67 17.97 -4.62 -6.73
N GLU A 68 17.83 -3.35 -6.41
CA GLU A 68 16.81 -2.50 -7.01
C GLU A 68 17.30 -1.05 -7.19
N LEU A 69 16.91 -0.44 -8.32
CA LEU A 69 17.28 0.95 -8.62
C LEU A 69 16.61 1.99 -7.71
N GLY A 70 15.54 1.63 -7.00
CA GLY A 70 14.84 2.51 -6.07
C GLY A 70 14.25 3.74 -6.75
N GLU A 71 14.41 4.93 -6.15
CA GLU A 71 14.05 6.20 -6.80
C GLU A 71 15.20 6.66 -7.70
N THR A 72 14.96 6.82 -8.99
CA THR A 72 15.92 7.33 -9.97
C THR A 72 15.22 8.28 -10.92
N PHE A 73 15.47 9.58 -10.79
CA PHE A 73 14.79 10.62 -11.56
C PHE A 73 15.70 11.81 -11.87
N ALA A 74 15.35 12.54 -12.92
CA ALA A 74 15.86 13.87 -13.23
C ALA A 74 14.76 14.91 -13.01
N SER A 75 15.12 16.07 -12.49
CA SER A 75 14.22 17.20 -12.27
C SER A 75 14.83 18.48 -12.79
N VAL A 76 14.03 19.27 -13.51
CA VAL A 76 14.39 20.58 -14.06
C VAL A 76 13.42 21.62 -13.52
N ASN A 77 13.94 22.65 -12.87
CA ASN A 77 13.20 23.85 -12.51
C ASN A 77 13.24 24.80 -13.71
N ILE A 78 12.13 24.84 -14.45
CA ILE A 78 11.97 25.68 -15.65
C ILE A 78 11.84 27.15 -15.22
N SER A 79 11.19 27.39 -14.08
CA SER A 79 11.09 28.70 -13.43
C SER A 79 10.81 28.51 -11.94
N ASN A 80 10.66 29.61 -11.20
CA ASN A 80 10.24 29.58 -9.79
C ASN A 80 8.83 29.00 -9.58
N ARG A 81 8.04 28.81 -10.65
CA ARG A 81 6.68 28.28 -10.58
C ARG A 81 6.52 26.90 -11.22
N PHE A 82 7.48 26.46 -12.03
CA PHE A 82 7.34 25.24 -12.83
C PHE A 82 8.55 24.33 -12.63
N ALA A 83 8.28 23.09 -12.23
CA ALA A 83 9.28 22.04 -12.13
C ALA A 83 8.80 20.79 -12.86
N LEU A 84 9.65 20.22 -13.71
CA LEU A 84 9.41 18.97 -14.41
C LEU A 84 10.30 17.89 -13.81
N THR A 85 9.72 16.77 -13.39
CA THR A 85 10.43 15.58 -12.93
C THR A 85 10.13 14.42 -13.88
N VAL A 86 11.14 13.66 -14.29
CA VAL A 86 10.99 12.47 -15.14
C VAL A 86 11.85 11.34 -14.58
N GLY A 87 11.25 10.16 -14.41
CA GLY A 87 11.96 8.94 -14.05
C GLY A 87 11.16 8.02 -13.15
N GLN A 88 11.86 7.13 -12.45
CA GLN A 88 11.29 6.23 -11.47
C GLN A 88 11.23 6.90 -10.11
N GLU A 89 10.05 7.35 -9.68
CA GLU A 89 9.88 8.01 -8.39
C GLU A 89 8.70 7.45 -7.60
N ASN A 90 8.56 7.88 -6.36
CA ASN A 90 7.35 7.72 -5.60
C ASN A 90 6.85 9.10 -5.16
N PHE A 91 5.55 9.37 -5.34
CA PHE A 91 4.93 10.61 -4.89
C PHE A 91 3.72 10.28 -4.02
N GLN A 92 3.85 10.50 -2.71
CA GLN A 92 2.76 10.37 -1.74
C GLN A 92 2.25 11.74 -1.29
N TRP A 93 0.99 11.78 -0.89
CA TRP A 93 0.36 12.90 -0.19
C TRP A 93 -0.71 12.35 0.76
N GLY A 94 -1.36 13.26 1.48
CA GLY A 94 -2.37 12.89 2.47
C GLY A 94 -1.77 12.55 3.84
N GLY A 95 -2.63 12.58 4.86
CA GLY A 95 -2.24 12.25 6.25
C GLY A 95 -2.37 10.76 6.59
N SER A 96 -3.00 9.98 5.71
CA SER A 96 -3.33 8.59 5.95
C SER A 96 -2.12 7.67 5.93
N GLU A 97 -2.13 6.69 6.82
CA GLU A 97 -1.08 5.70 6.98
C GLU A 97 -1.52 4.31 6.51
N PHE A 98 -2.81 3.98 6.65
CA PHE A 98 -3.36 2.69 6.25
C PHE A 98 -3.53 2.54 4.74
N ALA A 99 -4.14 3.53 4.11
CA ALA A 99 -4.55 3.51 2.71
C ALA A 99 -4.52 4.94 2.17
N SER A 100 -4.27 5.12 0.87
CA SER A 100 -4.24 6.45 0.24
C SER A 100 -5.13 6.49 -0.99
N PRO A 101 -6.47 6.47 -0.80
CA PRO A 101 -7.42 6.26 -1.89
C PRO A 101 -7.30 7.27 -3.04
N SER A 102 -7.04 8.55 -2.75
CA SER A 102 -6.83 9.59 -3.77
C SER A 102 -5.54 9.39 -4.57
N ASN A 103 -4.55 8.66 -4.05
CA ASN A 103 -3.26 8.41 -4.69
C ASN A 103 -3.28 7.20 -5.63
N TRP A 104 -4.10 7.28 -6.67
CA TRP A 104 -4.39 6.15 -7.55
C TRP A 104 -3.19 5.57 -8.33
N ILE A 105 -2.16 6.38 -8.64
CA ILE A 105 -0.96 5.91 -9.34
C ILE A 105 -0.01 5.15 -8.39
N TYR A 106 0.15 5.63 -7.16
CA TYR A 106 1.13 5.10 -6.20
C TYR A 106 0.51 4.32 -5.05
N ARG A 107 -0.72 3.82 -5.21
CA ARG A 107 -1.39 2.94 -4.25
C ARG A 107 -0.46 1.85 -3.75
N ALA A 108 -0.23 1.80 -2.44
CA ALA A 108 0.54 0.75 -1.81
C ALA A 108 -0.33 -0.51 -1.77
N THR A 109 0.05 -1.53 -2.54
CA THR A 109 -0.72 -2.78 -2.61
C THR A 109 -0.25 -3.76 -1.54
N GLU A 110 -1.24 -4.41 -0.93
CA GLU A 110 -1.21 -5.44 0.12
C GLU A 110 -1.30 -4.88 1.55
N LEU A 111 -2.46 -5.08 2.18
CA LEU A 111 -2.75 -4.88 3.62
C LEU A 111 -1.60 -5.36 4.53
N ALA A 112 -0.99 -6.49 4.17
CA ALA A 112 0.16 -7.04 4.87
C ALA A 112 1.38 -6.12 4.77
N GLU A 113 1.68 -5.56 3.59
CA GLU A 113 2.76 -4.59 3.41
C GLU A 113 2.50 -3.30 4.19
N THR A 114 1.26 -2.80 4.27
CA THR A 114 0.92 -1.60 5.06
C THR A 114 1.10 -1.82 6.56
N ILE A 115 0.53 -2.90 7.10
CA ILE A 115 0.58 -3.18 8.54
C ILE A 115 2.02 -3.49 8.97
N SER A 116 2.73 -4.30 8.17
CA SER A 116 4.12 -4.68 8.44
C SER A 116 5.15 -3.68 7.91
N ARG A 117 4.73 -2.56 7.30
CA ARG A 117 5.62 -1.56 6.74
C ARG A 117 6.50 -0.99 7.83
N SER A 118 7.77 -1.36 7.92
CA SER A 118 8.67 -0.58 8.76
C SER A 118 8.68 0.89 8.27
N PRO A 119 9.00 1.90 9.11
CA PRO A 119 9.30 3.26 8.65
C PRO A 119 10.35 3.28 7.52
N GLN A 120 11.18 2.24 7.50
CA GLN A 120 12.18 2.03 6.47
C GLN A 120 11.61 1.32 5.23
N ALA A 121 10.48 0.62 5.33
CA ALA A 121 9.98 -0.21 4.24
C ALA A 121 9.65 0.62 3.00
N LYS A 122 10.12 0.06 1.89
CA LYS A 122 10.16 0.67 0.58
C LYS A 122 8.75 0.99 0.09
N VAL A 123 8.53 2.22 -0.36
CA VAL A 123 7.36 2.50 -1.19
C VAL A 123 7.67 2.05 -2.62
N LYS A 124 6.67 1.44 -3.25
CA LYS A 124 6.72 1.06 -4.65
C LYS A 124 6.85 2.30 -5.54
N THR A 125 7.89 2.41 -6.35
CA THR A 125 8.09 3.50 -7.31
C THR A 125 7.38 3.22 -8.64
N ARG A 126 7.18 4.27 -9.44
CA ARG A 126 6.59 4.23 -10.80
C ARG A 126 7.41 5.08 -11.75
N GLN A 127 7.40 4.70 -13.02
CA GLN A 127 8.01 5.47 -14.09
C GLN A 127 7.05 6.56 -14.56
N THR A 128 7.31 7.80 -14.15
CA THR A 128 6.39 8.92 -14.35
C THR A 128 7.08 10.16 -14.88
N ALA A 129 6.33 10.96 -15.62
CA ALA A 129 6.63 12.37 -15.86
C ALA A 129 5.68 13.20 -15.01
N ARG A 130 6.22 14.05 -14.14
CA ARG A 130 5.47 14.92 -13.24
C ARG A 130 5.79 16.39 -13.51
N LEU A 131 4.76 17.19 -13.75
CA LEU A 131 4.86 18.64 -13.79
C LEU A 131 4.25 19.21 -12.51
N ASN A 132 5.04 19.98 -11.77
CA ASN A 132 4.58 20.76 -10.63
C ASN A 132 4.46 22.22 -11.05
N PHE A 133 3.29 22.82 -10.79
CA PHE A 133 3.04 24.24 -10.87
C PHE A 133 2.71 24.78 -9.48
N SER A 134 3.33 25.89 -9.09
CA SER A 134 3.05 26.57 -7.82
C SER A 134 2.72 28.04 -8.06
N LEU A 135 1.60 28.49 -7.48
CA LEU A 135 1.19 29.89 -7.48
C LEU A 135 1.23 30.43 -6.05
N GLY A 136 2.34 31.09 -5.70
CA GLY A 136 2.61 31.49 -4.33
C GLY A 136 2.96 30.29 -3.44
N GLN A 137 2.71 30.40 -2.14
CA GLN A 137 2.95 29.32 -1.18
C GLN A 137 1.72 28.43 -0.96
N SER A 138 0.53 28.90 -1.34
CA SER A 138 -0.74 28.27 -0.96
C SER A 138 -1.38 27.42 -2.05
N PHE A 139 -0.99 27.55 -3.32
CA PHE A 139 -1.63 26.78 -4.38
C PHE A 139 -0.61 25.98 -5.18
N THR A 140 -0.87 24.68 -5.31
CA THR A 140 -0.09 23.80 -6.18
C THR A 140 -1.00 23.04 -7.14
N LEU A 141 -0.50 22.80 -8.35
CA LEU A 141 -1.11 21.91 -9.33
C LEU A 141 -0.05 20.92 -9.77
N VAL A 142 -0.32 19.65 -9.55
CA VAL A 142 0.57 18.55 -9.95
C VAL A 142 -0.10 17.76 -11.07
N SER A 143 0.59 17.60 -12.19
CA SER A 143 0.20 16.71 -13.28
C SER A 143 1.17 15.54 -13.32
N ILE A 144 0.67 14.31 -13.38
CA ILE A 144 1.49 13.08 -13.44
C ILE A 144 0.99 12.22 -14.57
N VAL A 145 1.91 11.68 -15.36
CA VAL A 145 1.64 10.67 -16.38
C VAL A 145 2.58 9.49 -16.19
N GLU A 146 2.03 8.28 -16.10
CA GLU A 146 2.77 7.02 -16.15
C GLU A 146 3.05 6.70 -17.62
N TYR A 147 4.31 6.79 -18.04
CA TYR A 147 4.70 6.57 -19.44
C TYR A 147 5.12 5.12 -19.73
N GLU A 148 5.50 4.37 -18.69
CA GLU A 148 5.74 2.93 -18.76
C GLU A 148 4.95 2.24 -17.65
N ALA A 149 3.86 1.56 -18.04
CA ALA A 149 3.09 0.73 -17.13
C ALA A 149 3.95 -0.47 -16.74
N GLN A 150 4.45 -0.50 -15.50
CA GLN A 150 5.20 -1.67 -15.05
C GLN A 150 4.30 -2.92 -15.11
N LYS A 151 4.78 -3.95 -15.82
CA LYS A 151 4.25 -5.32 -15.77
C LYS A 151 4.55 -5.90 -14.39
N ARG A 152 3.78 -5.50 -13.38
CA ARG A 152 3.71 -6.23 -12.11
C ARG A 152 2.62 -7.27 -12.22
N ASN A 153 2.61 -8.22 -11.28
CA ASN A 153 1.49 -9.13 -11.02
C ASN A 153 0.21 -8.39 -10.56
N LEU A 154 -0.02 -7.16 -11.02
CA LEU A 154 -1.27 -6.46 -10.84
C LEU A 154 -2.29 -7.05 -11.82
N PRO A 155 -3.58 -7.11 -11.46
CA PRO A 155 -4.61 -7.49 -12.40
C PRO A 155 -4.53 -6.65 -13.66
N SER A 156 -4.91 -7.25 -14.78
CA SER A 156 -4.80 -6.66 -16.11
C SER A 156 -5.41 -5.25 -16.24
N VAL A 157 -6.37 -4.88 -15.40
CA VAL A 157 -7.00 -3.54 -15.37
C VAL A 157 -6.09 -2.39 -14.90
N TYR A 158 -5.03 -2.70 -14.14
CA TYR A 158 -4.02 -1.77 -13.68
C TYR A 158 -2.86 -1.67 -14.69
N GLU A 159 -2.88 -2.50 -15.73
CA GLU A 159 -2.01 -2.33 -16.89
C GLU A 159 -2.54 -1.20 -17.77
N GLY A 160 -1.61 -0.48 -18.39
CA GLY A 160 -1.93 0.66 -19.24
C GLY A 160 -1.50 1.96 -18.59
N LYS A 161 -1.26 2.96 -19.44
CA LYS A 161 -0.81 4.28 -19.00
C LYS A 161 -1.90 4.96 -18.20
N ARG A 162 -1.47 5.75 -17.21
CA ARG A 162 -2.35 6.53 -16.34
C ARG A 162 -1.94 7.97 -16.35
N PHE A 163 -2.91 8.84 -16.08
CA PHE A 163 -2.64 10.23 -15.81
C PHE A 163 -3.44 10.68 -14.60
N MET A 164 -2.95 11.73 -13.94
CA MET A 164 -3.68 12.43 -12.90
C MET A 164 -3.32 13.90 -12.87
N LEU A 165 -4.27 14.72 -12.42
CA LEU A 165 -4.13 16.12 -12.10
C LEU A 165 -4.56 16.30 -10.65
N LYS A 166 -3.74 17.00 -9.86
CA LYS A 166 -3.93 17.23 -8.42
C LYS A 166 -3.77 18.72 -8.13
N PRO A 167 -4.84 19.52 -8.16
CA PRO A 167 -4.86 20.82 -7.51
C PRO A 167 -4.91 20.65 -5.98
N GLU A 168 -4.14 21.46 -5.28
CA GLU A 168 -4.12 21.53 -3.82
C GLU A 168 -4.04 22.99 -3.38
N TYR A 169 -4.86 23.33 -2.40
CA TYR A 169 -4.77 24.59 -1.68
C TYR A 169 -4.34 24.32 -0.25
N SER A 170 -3.28 24.99 0.21
CA SER A 170 -2.69 24.85 1.52
C SER A 170 -2.54 26.19 2.22
N TRP A 171 -2.68 26.17 3.55
CA TRP A 171 -2.53 27.34 4.42
C TRP A 171 -1.85 26.90 5.72
N ASN A 172 -1.65 27.84 6.65
CA ASN A 172 -0.93 27.59 7.91
C ASN A 172 0.42 26.88 7.67
N SER A 173 1.21 27.43 6.74
CA SER A 173 2.52 26.90 6.33
C SER A 173 2.47 25.46 5.78
N GLY A 174 1.33 25.04 5.22
CA GLY A 174 1.16 23.71 4.61
C GLY A 174 0.71 22.62 5.59
N SER A 175 0.48 22.96 6.86
CA SER A 175 -0.07 22.02 7.84
C SER A 175 -1.54 21.69 7.55
N ASP A 176 -2.26 22.66 6.99
CA ASP A 176 -3.64 22.52 6.56
C ASP A 176 -3.73 22.57 5.04
N PHE A 177 -4.52 21.66 4.47
CA PHE A 177 -4.72 21.62 3.04
C PHE A 177 -6.05 20.96 2.65
N VAL A 178 -6.51 21.30 1.46
CA VAL A 178 -7.56 20.60 0.73
C VAL A 178 -7.08 20.38 -0.70
N GLY A 179 -7.34 19.19 -1.24
CA GLY A 179 -6.99 18.89 -2.61
C GLY A 179 -7.99 17.97 -3.27
N LEU A 180 -8.00 18.08 -4.59
CA LEU A 180 -8.78 17.21 -5.48
C LEU A 180 -7.80 16.48 -6.39
N VAL A 181 -8.20 15.30 -6.86
CA VAL A 181 -7.46 14.51 -7.81
C VAL A 181 -8.43 14.09 -8.90
N VAL A 182 -8.08 14.32 -10.16
CA VAL A 182 -8.81 13.75 -11.30
C VAL A 182 -7.83 12.97 -12.14
N GLY A 183 -8.22 11.79 -12.60
CA GLY A 183 -7.33 10.94 -13.38
C GLY A 183 -8.06 10.00 -14.32
N GLY A 184 -7.28 9.25 -15.11
CA GLY A 184 -7.81 8.21 -15.98
C GLY A 184 -6.74 7.19 -16.33
N SER A 185 -7.17 6.04 -16.84
CA SER A 185 -6.29 5.00 -17.37
C SER A 185 -6.78 4.55 -18.75
N GLU A 186 -5.89 4.00 -19.56
CA GLU A 186 -6.22 3.47 -20.89
C GLU A 186 -7.33 2.40 -20.86
N LYS A 187 -7.47 1.65 -19.76
CA LYS A 187 -8.44 0.57 -19.61
C LYS A 187 -9.74 0.96 -18.91
N GLN A 188 -9.80 2.13 -18.26
CA GLN A 188 -11.03 2.62 -17.63
C GLN A 188 -11.72 3.66 -18.50
N ARG A 189 -13.03 3.49 -18.69
CA ARG A 189 -13.86 4.42 -19.49
C ARG A 189 -14.28 5.67 -18.73
N PHE A 190 -14.16 5.67 -17.40
CA PHE A 190 -14.64 6.75 -16.53
C PHE A 190 -13.46 7.36 -15.76
N PRO A 191 -13.43 8.69 -15.56
CA PRO A 191 -12.36 9.34 -14.82
C PRO A 191 -12.38 8.94 -13.33
N PHE A 192 -11.20 8.67 -12.80
CA PHE A 192 -10.98 8.59 -11.36
C PHE A 192 -11.17 9.97 -10.73
N LEU A 193 -11.84 10.04 -9.59
CA LEU A 193 -11.95 11.25 -8.77
C LEU A 193 -11.44 10.93 -7.36
N GLY A 194 -10.56 11.75 -6.83
CA GLY A 194 -10.10 11.68 -5.45
C GLY A 194 -10.21 13.04 -4.77
N GLU A 195 -10.29 13.00 -3.46
CA GLU A 195 -10.37 14.18 -2.60
C GLU A 195 -9.64 13.88 -1.30
N TYR A 196 -8.94 14.88 -0.76
CA TYR A 196 -8.23 14.71 0.50
C TYR A 196 -8.09 16.06 1.20
N PHE A 197 -8.06 16.03 2.52
CA PHE A 197 -7.78 17.21 3.32
C PHE A 197 -7.07 16.84 4.62
N SER A 198 -6.41 17.84 5.22
CA SER A 198 -5.86 17.78 6.57
C SER A 198 -6.13 19.13 7.24
N LEU A 199 -6.61 19.09 8.48
CA LEU A 199 -6.94 20.26 9.28
C LEU A 199 -6.38 20.09 10.70
N GLY A 200 -5.54 21.02 11.13
CA GLY A 200 -5.10 21.18 12.51
C GLY A 200 -6.21 21.73 13.40
N LEU A 201 -6.41 21.10 14.54
CA LEU A 201 -7.32 21.50 15.60
C LEU A 201 -6.48 21.86 16.84
N GLY A 202 -5.85 23.04 16.80
CA GLY A 202 -4.82 23.44 17.77
C GLY A 202 -3.45 22.87 17.42
N ASP A 203 -2.52 22.87 18.38
CA ASP A 203 -1.10 22.57 18.12
C ASP A 203 -0.80 21.07 18.01
N SER A 204 -1.61 20.24 18.67
CA SER A 204 -1.32 18.81 18.85
C SER A 204 -2.26 17.88 18.09
N LEU A 205 -3.48 18.32 17.74
CA LEU A 205 -4.49 17.47 17.13
C LEU A 205 -4.68 17.86 15.65
N SER A 206 -4.81 16.88 14.77
CA SER A 206 -5.23 17.10 13.38
C SER A 206 -6.21 16.03 12.94
N VAL A 207 -7.18 16.40 12.11
CA VAL A 207 -8.10 15.48 11.44
C VAL A 207 -7.84 15.50 9.94
N TYR A 208 -8.02 14.36 9.28
CA TYR A 208 -7.80 14.23 7.85
C TYR A 208 -8.76 13.23 7.23
N MET A 209 -8.92 13.36 5.93
CA MET A 209 -9.70 12.47 5.10
C MET A 209 -9.00 12.28 3.76
N ASP A 210 -9.11 11.08 3.22
CA ASP A 210 -8.62 10.73 1.88
C ASP A 210 -9.64 9.78 1.24
N ALA A 211 -10.16 10.14 0.08
CA ALA A 211 -11.17 9.38 -0.63
C ALA A 211 -10.86 9.25 -2.13
N GLY A 212 -11.31 8.14 -2.71
CA GLY A 212 -11.20 7.82 -4.12
C GLY A 212 -12.49 7.20 -4.63
N HIS A 213 -12.90 7.61 -5.82
CA HIS A 213 -14.18 7.26 -6.45
C HIS A 213 -13.92 6.74 -7.86
N THR A 214 -14.46 5.55 -8.16
CA THR A 214 -14.36 4.91 -9.48
C THR A 214 -15.71 4.37 -9.93
N LYS A 215 -15.95 4.38 -11.24
CA LYS A 215 -17.08 3.65 -11.82
C LYS A 215 -16.65 2.24 -12.16
N GLY A 216 -17.33 1.24 -11.58
CA GLY A 216 -16.89 -0.15 -11.61
C GLY A 216 -15.72 -0.41 -10.66
N THR A 217 -15.42 -1.70 -10.46
CA THR A 217 -14.24 -2.19 -9.75
C THR A 217 -13.74 -3.46 -10.44
N ASP A 218 -12.44 -3.68 -10.37
CA ASP A 218 -11.73 -4.76 -11.04
C ASP A 218 -11.42 -5.96 -10.15
N ILE A 219 -11.85 -5.89 -8.89
CA ILE A 219 -11.77 -6.99 -7.95
C ILE A 219 -12.42 -8.26 -8.55
N LEU A 220 -11.75 -9.39 -8.34
CA LEU A 220 -12.33 -10.69 -8.67
C LEU A 220 -13.36 -11.04 -7.61
N VAL A 221 -14.64 -11.04 -7.96
CA VAL A 221 -15.72 -11.33 -7.02
C VAL A 221 -16.01 -12.84 -7.04
N PRO A 222 -16.14 -13.50 -5.88
CA PRO A 222 -16.63 -14.87 -5.82
C PRO A 222 -18.14 -14.87 -6.13
N GLU A 223 -18.54 -15.64 -7.13
CA GLU A 223 -19.94 -15.74 -7.56
C GLU A 223 -20.39 -17.20 -7.65
N GLU A 224 -21.69 -17.41 -7.47
CA GLU A 224 -22.31 -18.72 -7.65
C GLU A 224 -22.79 -18.86 -9.10
N LEU A 225 -22.12 -19.74 -9.85
CA LEU A 225 -22.49 -20.09 -11.21
C LEU A 225 -23.43 -21.30 -11.19
N VAL A 226 -24.69 -21.07 -11.60
CA VAL A 226 -25.67 -22.14 -11.78
C VAL A 226 -25.61 -22.62 -13.23
N VAL A 227 -25.05 -23.81 -13.44
CA VAL A 227 -25.03 -24.47 -14.76
C VAL A 227 -26.14 -25.51 -14.81
N GLN A 228 -27.01 -25.41 -15.83
CA GLN A 228 -28.03 -26.42 -16.08
C GLN A 228 -27.52 -27.39 -17.16
N ALA A 229 -27.24 -28.63 -16.77
CA ALA A 229 -26.80 -29.68 -17.69
C ALA A 229 -27.73 -30.89 -17.53
N SER A 230 -28.32 -31.34 -18.65
CA SER A 230 -29.20 -32.53 -18.69
C SER A 230 -30.35 -32.51 -17.66
N GLY A 231 -30.95 -31.34 -17.41
CA GLY A 231 -32.07 -31.18 -16.47
C GLY A 231 -31.68 -31.07 -14.99
N VAL A 232 -30.40 -31.27 -14.64
CA VAL A 232 -29.88 -31.09 -13.28
C VAL A 232 -29.28 -29.69 -13.15
N LYS A 233 -29.62 -28.98 -12.06
CA LYS A 233 -28.98 -27.72 -11.68
C LYS A 233 -27.76 -28.02 -10.82
N ILE A 234 -26.58 -27.63 -11.31
CA ILE A 234 -25.33 -27.73 -10.56
C ILE A 234 -24.88 -26.31 -10.25
N SER A 235 -24.76 -25.99 -8.96
CA SER A 235 -24.16 -24.75 -8.47
C SER A 235 -22.68 -24.96 -8.20
N THR A 236 -21.83 -24.15 -8.82
CA THR A 236 -20.39 -24.12 -8.56
C THR A 236 -19.96 -22.68 -8.30
N SER A 237 -18.92 -22.49 -7.49
CA SER A 237 -18.40 -21.16 -7.21
C SER A 237 -17.27 -20.81 -8.19
N VAL A 238 -17.27 -19.60 -8.71
CA VAL A 238 -16.26 -19.06 -9.64
C VAL A 238 -15.78 -17.69 -9.17
N PHE A 239 -14.65 -17.21 -9.71
CA PHE A 239 -14.20 -15.82 -9.54
C PHE A 239 -14.37 -15.05 -10.85
N GLU A 240 -15.09 -13.93 -10.82
CA GLU A 240 -15.36 -13.11 -12.01
C GLU A 240 -15.09 -11.62 -11.76
N GLN A 241 -14.69 -10.90 -12.81
CA GLN A 241 -14.62 -9.43 -12.79
C GLN A 241 -15.98 -8.81 -13.15
N SER A 242 -17.04 -9.29 -12.52
CA SER A 242 -18.43 -8.93 -12.85
C SER A 242 -18.73 -7.43 -12.65
N ARG A 243 -18.01 -6.79 -11.72
CA ARG A 243 -18.18 -5.37 -11.37
C ARG A 243 -17.43 -4.40 -12.28
N LEU A 244 -16.58 -4.87 -13.20
CA LEU A 244 -15.75 -4.00 -14.05
C LEU A 244 -16.58 -3.13 -15.00
N GLY A 245 -17.65 -3.70 -15.56
CA GLY A 245 -18.59 -3.01 -16.44
C GLY A 245 -19.76 -2.31 -15.72
N SER A 246 -19.79 -2.36 -14.38
CA SER A 246 -20.89 -1.83 -13.59
C SER A 246 -21.05 -0.32 -13.75
N SER A 247 -22.30 0.17 -13.77
CA SER A 247 -22.59 1.60 -13.72
C SER A 247 -22.47 2.20 -12.31
N ASN A 248 -22.29 1.36 -11.29
CA ASN A 248 -22.18 1.79 -9.91
C ASN A 248 -20.88 2.56 -9.66
N ILE A 249 -20.98 3.57 -8.79
CA ILE A 249 -19.82 4.29 -8.26
C ILE A 249 -19.38 3.57 -6.99
N TYR A 250 -18.14 3.11 -6.99
CA TYR A 250 -17.47 2.56 -5.84
C TYR A 250 -16.57 3.62 -5.21
N HIS A 251 -16.57 3.67 -3.89
CA HIS A 251 -15.77 4.61 -3.13
C HIS A 251 -14.88 3.87 -2.13
N GLU A 252 -13.69 4.41 -1.94
CA GLU A 252 -12.74 4.03 -0.93
C GLU A 252 -12.40 5.27 -0.11
N LEU A 253 -12.54 5.19 1.20
CA LEU A 253 -12.51 6.32 2.12
C LEU A 253 -11.70 5.97 3.36
N VAL A 254 -10.79 6.86 3.72
CA VAL A 254 -10.11 6.89 5.02
C VAL A 254 -10.47 8.20 5.70
N VAL A 255 -10.90 8.12 6.96
CA VAL A 255 -11.03 9.29 7.84
C VAL A 255 -10.19 9.03 9.06
N GLY A 256 -9.32 9.96 9.41
CA GLY A 256 -8.38 9.77 10.49
C GLY A 256 -8.19 10.98 11.38
N MET A 257 -7.64 10.70 12.55
CA MET A 257 -7.18 11.70 13.50
C MET A 257 -5.76 11.36 13.94
N LYS A 258 -4.94 12.40 14.14
CA LYS A 258 -3.57 12.32 14.64
C LYS A 258 -3.43 13.24 15.84
N TYR A 259 -2.86 12.74 16.91
CA TYR A 259 -2.47 13.51 18.08
C TYR A 259 -0.96 13.42 18.30
N SER A 260 -0.28 14.57 18.34
CA SER A 260 1.15 14.72 18.56
C SER A 260 1.37 15.26 19.98
N PHE A 261 2.01 14.46 20.84
CA PHE A 261 2.35 14.82 22.21
C PHE A 261 3.64 15.63 22.25
N ASP A 262 3.77 16.55 23.21
CA ASP A 262 4.96 17.40 23.42
C ASP A 262 6.26 16.59 23.58
N MET A 263 6.15 15.39 24.13
CA MET A 263 7.25 14.44 24.30
C MET A 263 7.70 13.73 22.99
N GLY A 264 7.22 14.18 21.82
CA GLY A 264 7.56 13.64 20.50
C GLY A 264 6.90 12.30 20.17
N SER A 265 5.84 11.94 20.90
CA SER A 265 5.03 10.76 20.60
C SER A 265 3.87 11.13 19.70
N GLU A 266 3.40 10.21 18.87
CA GLU A 266 2.28 10.39 17.96
C GLU A 266 1.31 9.22 18.10
N LEU A 267 0.02 9.52 18.17
CA LEU A 267 -1.06 8.56 18.09
C LEU A 267 -1.91 8.87 16.85
N LYS A 268 -2.26 7.85 16.08
CA LYS A 268 -3.16 7.93 14.95
C LYS A 268 -4.25 6.88 15.05
N MET A 269 -5.44 7.27 14.63
CA MET A 269 -6.59 6.40 14.48
C MET A 269 -7.25 6.69 13.14
N GLU A 270 -7.55 5.65 12.37
CA GLU A 270 -8.17 5.75 11.05
C GLU A 270 -9.35 4.80 10.94
N ALA A 271 -10.47 5.29 10.44
CA ALA A 271 -11.59 4.49 9.99
C ALA A 271 -11.50 4.34 8.47
N TYR A 272 -11.65 3.10 7.99
CA TYR A 272 -11.59 2.74 6.58
C TYR A 272 -12.94 2.22 6.10
N SER A 273 -13.34 2.61 4.89
CA SER A 273 -14.51 2.11 4.19
C SER A 273 -14.20 1.90 2.71
N ASN A 274 -14.56 0.75 2.16
CA ASN A 274 -14.41 0.41 0.75
C ASN A 274 -15.66 -0.29 0.23
N SER A 275 -16.47 0.43 -0.55
CA SER A 275 -17.71 -0.13 -1.09
C SER A 275 -17.47 -1.17 -2.19
N GLY A 276 -16.26 -1.25 -2.74
CA GLY A 276 -15.84 -2.25 -3.72
C GLY A 276 -15.35 -3.56 -3.11
N GLY A 277 -15.12 -3.61 -1.78
CA GLY A 277 -14.68 -4.82 -1.07
C GLY A 277 -15.72 -5.94 -1.05
N TYR A 278 -15.33 -7.10 -0.53
CA TYR A 278 -16.22 -8.27 -0.44
C TYR A 278 -17.28 -8.08 0.63
N SER A 279 -18.52 -8.40 0.26
CA SER A 279 -19.64 -8.52 1.19
C SER A 279 -19.52 -9.78 2.05
N GLN A 280 -20.32 -9.84 3.11
CA GLN A 280 -20.44 -11.03 3.96
C GLN A 280 -20.87 -12.28 3.18
N ALA A 281 -21.75 -12.15 2.18
CA ALA A 281 -22.18 -13.26 1.36
C ALA A 281 -21.03 -13.78 0.48
N GLU A 282 -20.24 -12.87 -0.09
CA GLU A 282 -19.07 -13.19 -0.90
C GLU A 282 -17.98 -13.87 -0.06
N LEU A 283 -17.73 -13.39 1.16
CA LEU A 283 -16.79 -14.05 2.09
C LEU A 283 -17.20 -15.48 2.42
N ARG A 284 -18.50 -15.75 2.61
CA ARG A 284 -19.01 -17.13 2.82
C ARG A 284 -18.78 -18.03 1.61
N LEU A 285 -18.86 -17.50 0.38
CA LEU A 285 -18.54 -18.28 -0.82
C LEU A 285 -17.06 -18.65 -0.85
N VAL A 286 -16.18 -17.74 -0.43
CA VAL A 286 -14.75 -18.03 -0.29
C VAL A 286 -14.51 -19.08 0.80
N GLU A 287 -15.22 -19.00 1.93
CA GLU A 287 -15.16 -20.01 3.00
C GLU A 287 -15.49 -21.40 2.46
N GLN A 288 -16.57 -21.52 1.69
CA GLN A 288 -16.95 -22.78 1.07
C GLN A 288 -15.92 -23.28 0.05
N MET A 289 -15.30 -22.37 -0.71
CA MET A 289 -14.21 -22.74 -1.63
C MET A 289 -13.00 -23.28 -0.87
N TYR A 290 -12.65 -22.67 0.26
CA TYR A 290 -11.57 -23.12 1.13
C TYR A 290 -11.84 -24.51 1.71
N ASP A 291 -13.01 -24.70 2.33
CA ASP A 291 -13.41 -25.95 2.98
C ASP A 291 -13.46 -27.13 2.00
N ARG A 292 -13.72 -26.85 0.72
CA ARG A 292 -13.76 -27.84 -0.37
C ARG A 292 -12.41 -28.03 -1.08
N GLU A 293 -11.35 -27.39 -0.60
CA GLU A 293 -10.02 -27.39 -1.23
C GLU A 293 -10.07 -26.98 -2.71
N SER A 294 -10.93 -26.01 -3.05
CA SER A 294 -11.12 -25.57 -4.43
C SER A 294 -9.81 -25.04 -5.02
N PRO A 295 -9.42 -25.45 -6.25
CA PRO A 295 -8.24 -24.91 -6.91
C PRO A 295 -8.37 -23.41 -7.26
N LEU A 296 -9.57 -22.83 -7.10
CA LEU A 296 -9.82 -21.41 -7.29
C LEU A 296 -9.57 -20.57 -6.04
N PHE A 297 -9.48 -21.18 -4.85
CA PHE A 297 -9.25 -20.45 -3.60
C PHE A 297 -8.04 -19.50 -3.64
N PRO A 298 -6.90 -19.84 -4.28
CA PRO A 298 -5.78 -18.89 -4.45
C PRO A 298 -6.15 -17.56 -5.11
N LEU A 299 -7.20 -17.50 -5.94
CA LEU A 299 -7.66 -16.26 -6.57
C LEU A 299 -8.27 -15.27 -5.58
N PHE A 300 -8.67 -15.73 -4.39
CA PHE A 300 -9.07 -14.84 -3.30
C PHE A 300 -7.96 -13.83 -2.93
N PHE A 301 -6.70 -14.23 -3.11
CA PHE A 301 -5.49 -13.44 -2.86
C PHE A 301 -5.00 -12.66 -4.07
N ALA A 302 -5.68 -12.78 -5.21
CA ALA A 302 -5.33 -11.98 -6.34
C ALA A 302 -5.39 -10.49 -5.94
N PRO A 303 -4.40 -9.69 -6.35
CA PRO A 303 -4.44 -8.25 -6.13
C PRO A 303 -5.69 -7.65 -6.80
N GLY A 304 -6.13 -6.45 -6.39
CA GLY A 304 -7.33 -5.83 -6.96
C GLY A 304 -7.82 -4.59 -6.21
N VAL A 305 -7.67 -4.58 -4.89
CA VAL A 305 -8.03 -3.46 -3.99
C VAL A 305 -7.01 -3.34 -2.86
N GLU A 306 -6.87 -2.17 -2.22
CA GLU A 306 -5.91 -1.96 -1.11
C GLU A 306 -6.26 -2.83 0.10
N SER A 307 -7.55 -2.93 0.41
CA SER A 307 -8.12 -3.88 1.37
C SER A 307 -9.37 -4.56 0.80
N ARG A 308 -9.52 -5.84 1.14
CA ARG A 308 -10.70 -6.65 0.79
C ARG A 308 -11.87 -6.39 1.75
N ALA A 309 -11.63 -5.78 2.91
CA ALA A 309 -12.69 -5.31 3.81
C ALA A 309 -13.56 -4.32 3.09
N GLN A 310 -14.83 -4.32 3.47
CA GLN A 310 -15.64 -3.13 3.30
C GLN A 310 -15.40 -2.10 4.39
N LYS A 311 -14.98 -2.50 5.60
CA LYS A 311 -14.86 -1.61 6.76
C LYS A 311 -13.81 -2.08 7.74
N GLY A 312 -13.05 -1.15 8.32
CA GLY A 312 -12.20 -1.46 9.46
C GLY A 312 -11.61 -0.23 10.15
N VAL A 313 -10.80 -0.51 11.17
CA VAL A 313 -10.13 0.51 12.00
C VAL A 313 -8.65 0.21 12.07
N PHE A 314 -7.84 1.24 11.85
CA PHE A 314 -6.40 1.21 11.99
C PHE A 314 -5.95 2.13 13.14
N LEU A 315 -4.98 1.67 13.92
CA LEU A 315 -4.35 2.38 15.01
C LEU A 315 -2.84 2.36 14.81
N SER A 316 -2.18 3.49 15.03
CA SER A 316 -0.72 3.62 14.98
C SER A 316 -0.24 4.49 16.13
N ALA A 317 0.79 4.02 16.84
CA ALA A 317 1.44 4.74 17.92
C ALA A 317 2.94 4.76 17.66
N ARG A 318 3.54 5.94 17.63
CA ARG A 318 4.97 6.13 17.39
C ARG A 318 5.58 6.98 18.48
N ARG A 319 6.81 6.65 18.89
CA ARG A 319 7.64 7.52 19.73
C ARG A 319 9.07 7.52 19.21
N SER A 320 9.52 8.70 18.81
CA SER A 320 10.94 8.95 18.52
C SER A 320 11.64 9.40 19.81
N ASN A 321 12.94 9.09 19.95
CA ASN A 321 13.74 9.36 21.14
C ASN A 321 13.11 8.78 22.42
N PHE A 322 12.93 7.46 22.46
CA PHE A 322 12.28 6.79 23.59
C PHE A 322 13.10 6.88 24.90
N GLY A 323 12.53 7.55 25.91
CA GLY A 323 13.15 7.74 27.23
C GLY A 323 14.33 8.72 27.19
N ASN A 324 15.42 8.41 27.90
CA ASN A 324 16.65 9.20 27.87
C ASN A 324 17.59 8.82 26.72
N LYS A 325 17.19 7.84 25.90
CA LYS A 325 18.03 7.33 24.81
C LYS A 325 17.70 8.07 23.51
N LYS A 326 18.63 8.90 23.06
CA LYS A 326 18.57 9.51 21.72
C LYS A 326 18.66 8.42 20.65
N ASN A 327 18.05 8.66 19.49
CA ASN A 327 18.09 7.78 18.31
C ASN A 327 17.32 6.45 18.45
N TRP A 328 16.44 6.30 19.44
CA TRP A 328 15.53 5.15 19.53
C TRP A 328 14.14 5.51 19.01
N THR A 329 13.61 4.73 18.07
CA THR A 329 12.22 4.87 17.61
C THR A 329 11.45 3.59 17.92
N VAL A 330 10.27 3.75 18.53
CA VAL A 330 9.30 2.67 18.72
C VAL A 330 8.06 2.99 17.90
N LEU A 331 7.52 2.00 17.21
CA LEU A 331 6.28 2.09 16.46
C LEU A 331 5.44 0.83 16.75
N ALA A 332 4.16 1.01 16.97
CA ALA A 332 3.19 -0.06 17.07
C ALA A 332 1.98 0.28 16.17
N ARG A 333 1.47 -0.72 15.46
CA ARG A 333 0.31 -0.62 14.59
C ARG A 333 -0.65 -1.76 14.84
N TYR A 334 -1.93 -1.50 14.66
CA TYR A 334 -2.97 -2.51 14.72
C TYR A 334 -4.09 -2.20 13.72
N TRP A 335 -4.51 -3.19 12.97
CA TRP A 335 -5.63 -3.15 12.05
C TRP A 335 -6.69 -4.15 12.50
N LYS A 336 -7.94 -3.74 12.43
CA LYS A 336 -9.10 -4.57 12.73
C LYS A 336 -10.21 -4.33 11.72
N PRO A 337 -10.53 -5.30 10.85
CA PRO A 337 -11.78 -5.23 10.11
C PRO A 337 -12.97 -5.28 11.06
N ILE A 338 -14.02 -4.53 10.75
CA ILE A 338 -15.24 -4.46 11.59
C ILE A 338 -16.12 -5.69 11.37
N LEU A 339 -16.02 -6.26 10.18
CA LEU A 339 -16.93 -7.27 9.67
C LEU A 339 -16.57 -8.71 10.05
N ASP A 340 -15.38 -8.95 10.61
CA ASP A 340 -15.01 -10.26 11.13
C ASP A 340 -14.18 -10.13 12.43
N SER A 341 -13.89 -11.28 13.06
CA SER A 341 -13.12 -11.30 14.32
C SER A 341 -11.61 -11.21 14.12
N SER A 342 -11.14 -11.09 12.88
CA SER A 342 -9.72 -11.11 12.55
C SER A 342 -9.05 -9.77 12.91
N GLY A 343 -7.72 -9.75 12.85
CA GLY A 343 -6.93 -8.53 13.00
C GLY A 343 -5.45 -8.77 12.75
N GLY A 344 -4.69 -7.68 12.68
CA GLY A 344 -3.25 -7.70 12.44
C GLY A 344 -2.54 -6.65 13.26
N GLY A 345 -1.39 -6.98 13.84
CA GLY A 345 -0.59 -6.07 14.62
C GLY A 345 0.88 -6.13 14.23
N PHE A 346 1.59 -5.03 14.41
CA PHE A 346 3.01 -4.92 14.12
C PHE A 346 3.67 -3.98 15.11
N ALA A 347 4.84 -4.38 15.62
CA ALA A 347 5.70 -3.59 16.47
C ALA A 347 7.07 -3.47 15.82
N TYR A 348 7.68 -2.30 15.95
CA TYR A 348 8.95 -1.95 15.35
C TYR A 348 9.79 -1.14 16.32
N LEU A 349 11.06 -1.50 16.39
CA LEU A 349 12.07 -0.88 17.21
C LEU A 349 13.27 -0.57 16.34
N GLU A 350 13.74 0.67 16.39
CA GLU A 350 14.90 1.14 15.63
C GLU A 350 15.88 1.84 16.57
N ASN A 351 17.17 1.61 16.36
CA ASN A 351 18.25 2.34 16.98
C ASN A 351 19.24 2.86 15.92
N GLY A 352 19.38 4.19 15.83
CA GLY A 352 20.47 4.81 15.09
C GLY A 352 21.77 4.67 15.88
N PHE A 353 22.47 3.54 15.67
CA PHE A 353 23.70 3.17 16.38
C PHE A 353 24.81 4.20 16.13
N ASN A 354 24.92 4.70 14.90
CA ASN A 354 25.71 5.87 14.53
C ASN A 354 25.11 6.53 13.27
N ASP A 355 25.78 7.55 12.72
CA ASP A 355 25.28 8.32 11.57
C ASP A 355 25.08 7.48 10.30
N ASN A 356 25.81 6.37 10.17
CA ASN A 356 25.80 5.52 8.98
C ASN A 356 25.11 4.18 9.21
N LEU A 357 24.80 3.79 10.46
CA LEU A 357 24.29 2.48 10.82
C LEU A 357 23.03 2.57 11.68
N VAL A 358 21.98 1.94 11.20
CA VAL A 358 20.71 1.77 11.91
C VAL A 358 20.46 0.28 12.14
N LEU A 359 20.18 -0.10 13.38
CA LEU A 359 19.73 -1.43 13.75
C LEU A 359 18.21 -1.41 13.93
N TYR A 360 17.54 -2.48 13.50
CA TYR A 360 16.11 -2.59 13.70
C TYR A 360 15.66 -4.00 14.07
N LEU A 361 14.54 -4.05 14.78
CA LEU A 361 13.80 -5.24 15.13
C LEU A 361 12.31 -4.98 14.86
N ALA A 362 11.67 -5.90 14.19
CA ALA A 362 10.25 -5.86 13.89
C ALA A 362 9.61 -7.18 14.28
N ALA A 363 8.42 -7.12 14.85
CA ALA A 363 7.63 -8.29 15.16
C ALA A 363 6.16 -7.97 14.89
N GLY A 364 5.48 -8.80 14.11
CA GLY A 364 4.07 -8.56 13.81
C GLY A 364 3.40 -9.80 13.31
N GLY A 365 2.08 -9.86 13.40
CA GLY A 365 1.34 -11.04 13.02
C GLY A 365 -0.14 -10.75 12.90
N PHE A 366 -0.84 -11.77 12.46
CA PHE A 366 -2.26 -11.72 12.17
C PHE A 366 -2.98 -12.84 12.91
N HIS A 367 -4.24 -12.58 13.27
CA HIS A 367 -5.12 -13.54 13.92
C HIS A 367 -6.49 -13.54 13.24
N GLY A 368 -7.22 -14.65 13.35
CA GLY A 368 -8.57 -14.82 12.77
C GLY A 368 -8.80 -16.21 12.16
N PRO A 369 -10.06 -16.55 11.83
CA PRO A 369 -10.41 -17.78 11.09
C PRO A 369 -9.69 -17.84 9.75
N LEU A 370 -9.30 -19.02 9.25
CA LEU A 370 -8.48 -19.17 8.01
C LEU A 370 -9.07 -18.52 6.76
N VAL A 371 -10.35 -18.17 6.75
CA VAL A 371 -10.97 -17.42 5.65
C VAL A 371 -11.53 -16.12 6.19
N SER A 372 -10.64 -15.31 6.74
CA SER A 372 -10.96 -13.95 7.16
C SER A 372 -9.96 -13.00 6.56
N GLU A 373 -10.31 -11.72 6.54
CA GLU A 373 -9.51 -10.74 5.84
C GLU A 373 -8.07 -10.67 6.38
N SER A 374 -7.93 -10.74 7.69
CA SER A 374 -6.65 -10.60 8.35
C SER A 374 -5.93 -11.93 8.52
N SER A 375 -6.59 -13.09 8.46
CA SER A 375 -5.96 -14.34 8.91
C SER A 375 -4.98 -14.98 7.95
N LEU A 376 -5.08 -14.75 6.65
CA LEU A 376 -4.36 -15.55 5.68
C LEU A 376 -2.85 -15.25 5.49
N PRO A 377 -2.28 -14.14 5.99
CA PRO A 377 -0.85 -14.02 6.20
C PRO A 377 -0.34 -14.73 7.50
N GLN A 378 -0.96 -15.83 7.96
CA GLN A 378 -0.49 -16.62 9.14
C GLN A 378 1.04 -16.88 9.10
N ARG A 379 1.84 -16.77 10.17
CA ARG A 379 1.63 -16.38 11.57
C ARG A 379 2.93 -15.71 12.00
N PHE A 380 2.88 -14.46 12.43
CA PHE A 380 3.97 -13.86 13.20
C PHE A 380 5.35 -13.86 12.52
N VAL A 381 5.73 -12.71 11.96
CA VAL A 381 7.05 -12.46 11.40
C VAL A 381 7.89 -11.75 12.46
N ILE A 382 9.08 -12.27 12.75
CA ILE A 382 10.16 -11.50 13.36
C ILE A 382 11.17 -11.17 12.27
N SER A 383 11.41 -9.87 12.05
CA SER A 383 12.48 -9.38 11.19
C SER A 383 13.50 -8.64 12.04
N MET A 384 14.78 -8.93 11.84
CA MET A 384 15.85 -8.12 12.40
C MET A 384 16.84 -7.74 11.31
N GLY A 385 17.50 -6.61 11.47
CA GLY A 385 18.45 -6.22 10.45
C GLY A 385 19.26 -4.99 10.79
N GLN A 386 20.15 -4.71 9.86
CA GLN A 386 21.00 -3.53 9.89
C GLN A 386 20.95 -2.81 8.55
N LYS A 387 20.97 -1.49 8.62
CA LYS A 387 20.89 -0.60 7.47
C LYS A 387 22.09 0.33 7.47
N TYR A 388 22.77 0.39 6.33
CA TYR A 388 23.82 1.35 6.06
C TYR A 388 23.29 2.50 5.20
N VAL A 389 23.52 3.73 5.65
CA VAL A 389 23.24 4.95 4.89
C VAL A 389 24.58 5.55 4.50
N TRP A 390 24.76 5.80 3.20
CA TRP A 390 25.98 6.36 2.64
C TRP A 390 25.69 7.44 1.62
#